data_AF-A0A7S2M8T9-F1
#
_entry.id   AF-A0A7S2M8T9-F1
#
_cell.length_a   1.000
_cell.length_b   1.000
_cell.length_c   1.000
_cell.angle_alpha   90.00
_cell.angle_beta   90.00
_cell.angle_gamma   90.00
#
_symmetry.space_group_name_H-M   'P 1'
#
loop_
_entity.id
_entity.type
_entity.pdbx_description
1 polymer ?
#
loop_
_entity_poly.entity_id
_entity_poly.type
_entity_poly.pdbx_seq_one_letter_code
_entity_poly.pdbx_strand_id
1 'polypeptide(L)'
;HLLDSMNYEVSSSKETGYCSEGIHGSSCLLAGNMWNLRESLGGPPSFVALRPPHHDLIPSLAKAVSEDIHFELPDNYMSGDGDTYFSGKQLAKLGRIIIIASELRGLAATPN
;
A
#
# COMPACT_ATOMS: atom_id res chain seq x y z
N HIS A 1 -33.48 20.05 20.29
CA HIS A 1 -33.59 18.60 20.04
C HIS A 1 -32.22 17.98 20.25
N LEU A 2 -32.08 17.29 21.39
CA LEU A 2 -30.89 16.59 21.84
C LEU A 2 -30.55 15.45 20.88
N LEU A 3 -29.30 15.37 20.44
CA LEU A 3 -28.75 14.15 19.85
C LEU A 3 -28.22 13.31 21.02
N ASP A 4 -29.03 12.35 21.45
CA ASP A 4 -28.61 11.30 22.37
C ASP A 4 -27.45 10.52 21.74
N SER A 5 -26.28 10.67 22.36
CA SER A 5 -25.17 9.75 22.23
C SER A 5 -25.62 8.37 22.72
N MET A 6 -25.97 7.49 21.78
CA MET A 6 -26.14 6.06 22.03
C MET A 6 -24.77 5.48 22.44
N ASN A 7 -24.51 5.45 23.74
CA ASN A 7 -23.49 4.61 24.33
C ASN A 7 -23.90 3.16 24.13
N TYR A 8 -23.41 2.55 23.05
CA TYR A 8 -23.52 1.11 22.86
C TYR A 8 -22.57 0.45 23.86
N GLU A 9 -23.11 -0.18 24.90
CA GLU A 9 -22.33 -1.04 25.78
C GLU A 9 -21.72 -2.17 24.95
N VAL A 10 -20.40 -2.11 24.76
CA VAL A 10 -19.66 -3.19 24.12
C VAL A 10 -19.63 -4.35 25.11
N SER A 11 -20.37 -5.41 24.82
CA SER A 11 -20.28 -6.68 25.54
C SER A 11 -18.83 -7.15 25.52
N SER A 12 -18.13 -6.99 26.65
CA SER A 12 -16.72 -7.31 26.78
C SER A 12 -16.55 -8.82 26.72
N SER A 13 -15.78 -9.30 25.73
CA SER A 13 -15.19 -10.63 25.80
C SER A 13 -14.26 -10.67 27.02
N LYS A 14 -14.39 -11.70 27.86
CA LYS A 14 -13.48 -11.92 29.00
C LYS A 14 -12.48 -12.99 28.64
N GLU A 15 -11.19 -12.69 28.79
CA GLU A 15 -10.13 -13.69 28.74
C GLU A 15 -10.34 -14.72 29.85
N THR A 16 -10.30 -16.00 29.50
CA THR A 16 -10.52 -17.09 30.44
C THR A 16 -9.22 -17.59 31.08
N GLY A 17 -8.07 -16.99 30.73
CA GLY A 17 -6.74 -17.38 31.23
C GLY A 17 -6.17 -18.67 30.63
N TYR A 18 -6.85 -19.28 29.66
CA TYR A 18 -6.38 -20.46 28.95
C TYR A 18 -5.70 -20.03 27.66
N CYS A 19 -4.38 -20.09 27.61
CA CYS A 19 -3.59 -19.80 26.42
C CYS A 19 -2.72 -20.99 26.04
N SER A 20 -2.44 -21.13 24.75
CA SER A 20 -1.55 -22.16 24.21
C SER A 20 -0.65 -21.56 23.14
N GLU A 21 0.60 -22.02 23.10
CA GLU A 21 1.60 -21.55 22.13
C GLU A 21 1.37 -22.19 20.74
N GLY A 22 1.51 -21.37 19.70
CA GLY A 22 1.42 -21.80 18.31
C GLY A 22 2.43 -21.08 17.40
N ILE A 23 2.41 -21.40 16.10
CA ILE A 23 3.34 -20.84 15.11
C ILE A 23 3.22 -19.32 14.92
N HIS A 24 2.08 -18.74 15.31
CA HIS A 24 1.79 -17.31 15.22
C HIS A 24 1.90 -16.60 16.58
N GLY A 25 2.46 -17.26 17.58
CA GLY A 25 2.49 -16.80 18.99
C GLY A 25 1.38 -17.41 19.83
N SER A 26 1.17 -16.85 21.01
CA SER A 26 0.20 -17.35 21.99
C SER A 26 -1.24 -17.09 21.55
N SER A 27 -2.08 -18.13 21.61
CA SER A 27 -3.52 -18.03 21.35
C SER A 27 -4.29 -18.22 22.66
N CYS A 28 -5.14 -17.26 23.03
CA CYS A 28 -5.89 -17.27 24.27
C CYS A 28 -7.39 -17.47 24.04
N LEU A 29 -8.03 -18.24 24.92
CA LEU A 29 -9.46 -18.47 24.90
C LEU A 29 -10.22 -17.24 25.46
N LEU A 30 -11.23 -16.82 24.72
CA LEU A 30 -12.12 -15.71 25.07
C LEU A 30 -13.55 -16.23 25.26
N ALA A 31 -14.21 -15.81 26.33
CA ALA A 31 -15.63 -16.06 26.55
C ALA A 31 -16.47 -14.89 26.01
N GLY A 32 -17.43 -15.18 25.15
CA GLY A 32 -18.36 -14.21 24.56
C GLY A 32 -19.10 -14.79 23.36
N ASN A 33 -20.09 -14.06 22.86
CA ASN A 33 -20.88 -14.42 21.68
C ASN A 33 -20.55 -13.55 20.44
N MET A 34 -19.66 -12.57 20.57
CA MET A 34 -19.30 -11.62 19.51
C MET A 34 -17.86 -11.15 19.71
N TRP A 35 -17.12 -11.02 18.61
CA TRP A 35 -15.77 -10.45 18.58
C TRP A 35 -15.83 -9.12 17.82
N ASN A 36 -15.28 -8.07 18.41
CA ASN A 36 -15.14 -6.76 17.76
C ASN A 36 -13.66 -6.40 17.71
N LEU A 37 -13.08 -6.51 16.51
CA LEU A 37 -11.69 -6.18 16.23
C LEU A 37 -11.65 -4.81 15.57
N ARG A 38 -10.95 -3.86 16.19
CA ARG A 38 -10.82 -2.49 15.68
C ARG A 38 -9.38 -2.29 15.22
N GLU A 39 -9.23 -2.02 13.93
CA GLU A 39 -7.94 -1.72 13.31
C GLU A 39 -7.92 -0.27 12.82
N SER A 40 -6.82 0.44 13.09
CA SER A 40 -6.59 1.76 12.51
C SER A 40 -5.81 1.60 11.21
N LEU A 41 -6.48 1.80 10.07
CA LEU A 41 -5.88 1.61 8.74
C LEU A 41 -5.00 2.79 8.29
N GLY A 42 -4.88 3.84 9.11
CA GLY A 42 -4.22 5.08 8.72
C GLY A 42 -4.96 5.81 7.59
N GLY A 43 -4.22 6.58 6.79
CA GLY A 43 -4.76 7.22 5.58
C GLY A 43 -4.81 6.27 4.38
N PRO A 44 -5.56 6.62 3.32
CA PRO A 44 -5.59 5.83 2.10
C PRO A 44 -4.18 5.71 1.49
N PRO A 45 -3.80 4.54 0.94
CA PRO A 45 -2.52 4.38 0.26
C PRO A 45 -2.46 5.31 -0.95
N SER A 46 -1.28 5.87 -1.20
CA SER A 46 -1.01 6.74 -2.35
C SER A 46 -0.04 6.08 -3.32
N PHE A 47 -0.14 6.43 -4.60
CA PHE A 47 0.85 6.03 -5.60
C PHE A 47 2.13 6.86 -5.52
N VAL A 48 2.07 8.05 -4.93
CA VAL A 48 3.23 8.94 -4.77
C VAL A 48 3.92 8.73 -3.42
N ALA A 49 5.21 9.01 -3.38
CA ALA A 49 5.94 9.01 -2.12
C ALA A 49 5.46 10.15 -1.21
N LEU A 50 5.35 9.91 0.10
CA LEU A 50 4.96 10.93 1.08
C LEU A 50 5.93 12.11 1.15
N ARG A 51 7.20 11.88 0.82
CA ARG A 51 8.27 12.87 0.84
C ARG A 51 8.86 12.99 -0.56
N PRO A 52 9.06 14.21 -1.08
CA PRO A 52 9.77 14.39 -2.33
C PRO A 52 11.22 13.87 -2.22
N PRO A 53 11.84 13.50 -3.34
CA PRO A 53 13.25 13.11 -3.36
C PRO A 53 14.15 14.27 -2.92
N HIS A 54 15.31 13.95 -2.35
CA HIS A 54 16.32 14.96 -2.05
C HIS A 54 16.81 15.62 -3.35
N HIS A 55 17.05 16.93 -3.33
CA HIS A 55 17.36 17.71 -4.54
C HIS A 55 18.60 17.17 -5.29
N ASP A 56 19.63 16.75 -4.56
CA ASP A 56 20.85 16.16 -5.15
C ASP A 56 20.61 14.87 -5.95
N LEU A 57 19.50 14.16 -5.69
CA LEU A 57 19.16 12.93 -6.39
C LEU A 57 18.33 13.17 -7.65
N ILE A 58 17.78 14.38 -7.84
CA ILE A 58 16.92 14.70 -8.98
C ILE A 58 17.62 14.46 -10.33
N PRO A 59 18.88 14.85 -10.56
CA PRO A 59 19.56 14.59 -11.83
C PRO A 59 19.72 13.09 -12.11
N SER A 60 20.08 12.30 -11.10
CA SER A 60 20.23 10.84 -11.22
C SER A 60 18.88 10.17 -11.50
N LEU A 61 17.81 10.62 -10.85
CA LEU A 61 16.45 10.14 -11.11
C LEU A 61 15.98 10.50 -12.52
N ALA A 62 16.23 11.73 -12.97
CA ALA A 62 15.88 12.16 -14.33
C ALA A 62 16.62 11.34 -15.38
N LYS A 63 17.91 11.02 -15.15
CA LYS A 63 18.67 10.12 -16.03
C LYS A 63 18.07 8.71 -16.05
N ALA A 64 17.82 8.11 -14.90
CA ALA A 64 17.23 6.77 -14.82
C ALA A 64 15.86 6.72 -15.54
N VAL A 65 15.00 7.71 -15.29
CA VAL A 65 13.69 7.81 -15.97
C VAL A 65 13.86 8.00 -17.48
N SER A 66 14.84 8.77 -17.94
CA SER A 66 15.10 8.93 -19.38
C SER A 66 15.48 7.64 -20.09
N GLU A 67 16.03 6.66 -19.37
CA GLU A 67 16.32 5.32 -19.88
C GLU A 67 15.06 4.44 -19.77
N ASP A 68 14.38 4.47 -18.63
CA ASP A 68 13.21 3.64 -18.34
C ASP A 68 11.97 3.98 -19.18
N ILE A 69 11.80 5.21 -19.69
CA ILE A 69 10.68 5.55 -20.59
C ILE A 69 10.69 4.75 -21.90
N HIS A 70 11.83 4.14 -22.25
CA HIS A 70 11.96 3.26 -23.40
C HIS A 70 11.66 1.80 -23.08
N PHE A 71 11.22 1.50 -21.85
CA PHE A 71 10.80 0.15 -21.47
C PHE A 71 9.55 -0.28 -22.25
N GLU A 72 9.70 -1.34 -23.04
CA GLU A 72 8.60 -2.00 -23.74
C GLU A 72 8.27 -3.33 -23.07
N LEU A 73 6.98 -3.69 -23.08
CA LEU A 73 6.55 -4.99 -22.60
C LEU A 73 7.03 -6.07 -23.59
N PRO A 74 7.71 -7.14 -23.12
CA PRO A 74 8.09 -8.24 -24.00
C PRO A 74 6.90 -8.86 -24.73
N ASP A 75 7.11 -9.29 -25.97
CA ASP A 75 6.06 -9.76 -26.89
C ASP A 75 5.14 -10.84 -26.28
N ASN A 76 5.73 -11.78 -25.54
CA ASN A 76 4.99 -12.86 -24.89
C ASN A 76 4.00 -12.37 -23.83
N TYR A 77 4.23 -11.20 -23.23
CA TYR A 77 3.26 -10.58 -22.31
C TYR A 77 2.22 -9.76 -23.06
N MET A 78 2.57 -9.20 -24.21
CA MET A 78 1.64 -8.47 -25.08
C MET A 78 0.64 -9.41 -25.78
N SER A 79 1.04 -10.65 -26.09
CA SER A 79 0.17 -11.69 -26.63
C SER A 79 -0.69 -12.40 -25.58
N GLY A 80 -0.44 -12.14 -24.29
CA GLY A 80 -1.11 -12.84 -23.19
C GLY A 80 -0.61 -14.27 -22.96
N ASP A 81 0.53 -14.65 -23.56
CA ASP A 81 1.16 -15.97 -23.39
C ASP A 81 1.95 -16.09 -22.07
N GLY A 82 2.21 -14.97 -21.39
CA GLY A 82 2.82 -14.95 -20.08
C GLY A 82 1.86 -15.35 -18.96
N ASP A 83 2.38 -15.93 -17.89
CA ASP A 83 1.60 -16.15 -16.68
C ASP A 83 1.21 -14.81 -16.03
N THR A 84 0.15 -14.84 -15.22
CA THR A 84 -0.41 -13.65 -14.58
C THR A 84 0.55 -13.00 -13.59
N TYR A 85 1.45 -13.77 -12.97
CA TYR A 85 2.37 -13.27 -11.96
C TYR A 85 3.47 -12.41 -12.60
N PHE A 86 4.15 -12.92 -13.63
CA PHE A 86 5.19 -12.16 -14.31
C PHE A 86 4.61 -11.03 -15.18
N SER A 87 3.50 -11.27 -15.87
CA SER A 87 2.80 -10.21 -16.62
C SER A 87 2.40 -9.05 -15.70
N GLY A 88 1.86 -9.36 -14.51
CA GLY A 88 1.51 -8.36 -13.51
C GLY A 88 2.71 -7.55 -13.02
N LYS A 89 3.88 -8.17 -12.86
CA LYS A 89 5.12 -7.47 -12.52
C LYS A 89 5.58 -6.50 -13.61
N GLN A 90 5.48 -6.89 -14.89
CA GLN A 90 5.85 -6.01 -15.99
C GLN A 90 4.93 -4.79 -16.06
N LEU A 91 3.61 -5.01 -15.93
CA LEU A 91 2.62 -3.92 -15.89
C LEU A 91 2.83 -2.99 -14.68
N ALA A 92 3.14 -3.55 -13.51
CA ALA A 92 3.43 -2.77 -12.31
C ALA A 92 4.70 -1.91 -12.49
N LYS A 93 5.74 -2.43 -13.15
CA LYS A 93 6.93 -1.66 -13.51
C LYS A 93 6.59 -0.48 -14.42
N LEU A 94 5.85 -0.74 -15.51
CA LEU A 94 5.42 0.30 -16.44
C LEU A 94 4.60 1.39 -15.73
N GLY A 95 3.64 1.00 -14.89
CA GLY A 95 2.85 1.94 -14.09
C GLY A 95 3.72 2.81 -13.18
N ARG A 96 4.76 2.23 -12.56
CA ARG A 96 5.69 2.99 -11.72
C ARG A 96 6.54 3.99 -12.51
N ILE A 97 7.03 3.63 -13.69
CA ILE A 97 7.77 4.55 -14.56
C ILE A 97 6.91 5.78 -14.90
N ILE A 98 5.63 5.57 -15.26
CA ILE A 98 4.68 6.65 -15.60
C ILE A 98 4.47 7.60 -14.40
N ILE A 99 4.22 7.06 -13.22
CA ILE A 99 3.99 7.87 -12.01
C ILE A 99 5.24 8.70 -11.67
N ILE A 100 6.43 8.08 -11.66
CA ILE A 100 7.69 8.77 -11.34
C ILE A 100 7.99 9.86 -12.39
N ALA A 101 7.77 9.59 -13.67
CA ALA A 101 7.95 10.58 -14.74
C ALA A 101 7.00 11.78 -14.58
N SER A 102 5.75 11.52 -14.17
CA SER A 102 4.79 12.57 -13.85
C SER A 102 5.22 13.42 -12.65
N GLU A 103 5.72 12.79 -11.59
CA GLU A 103 6.25 13.50 -10.40
C GLU A 103 7.45 14.39 -10.75
N LEU A 104 8.43 13.87 -11.50
CA LEU A 104 9.60 14.65 -11.94
C LEU A 104 9.21 15.84 -12.83
N ARG A 105 8.25 15.64 -13.74
CA ARG A 105 7.70 16.74 -14.56
C ARG A 105 7.07 17.81 -13.66
N GLY A 106 6.33 17.41 -12.64
CA GLY A 106 5.75 18.33 -11.66
C GLY A 106 6.81 19.17 -10.95
N LEU A 107 7.88 18.53 -10.46
CA LEU A 107 9.00 19.21 -9.80
C LEU A 107 9.71 20.21 -10.72
N ALA A 108 9.85 19.89 -12.00
CA ALA A 108 10.48 20.77 -12.99
C ALA A 108 9.61 21.98 -13.38
N ALA A 109 8.28 21.89 -13.22
CA ALA A 109 7.33 22.94 -13.58
C ALA A 109 7.16 24.00 -12.48
N THR A 110 7.54 23.70 -11.24
CA THR A 110 7.61 24.67 -10.14
C THR A 110 8.96 25.38 -10.15
N PRO A 111 9.03 26.67 -10.53
CA PRO A 111 10.26 27.43 -10.35
C PRO A 111 10.52 27.65 -8.85
N ASN A 112 11.79 27.62 -8.46
CA ASN A 112 12.24 28.11 -7.15
C ASN A 112 11.94 29.59 -6.99
#